data_AF-A0A7C2UP53-F1
#
_entry.id   AF-A0A7C2UP53-F1
#
_cell.length_a   1.000
_cell.length_b   1.000
_cell.length_c   1.000
_cell.angle_alpha   90.00
_cell.angle_beta   90.00
_cell.angle_gamma   90.00
#
_symmetry.space_group_name_H-M   'P 1'
#
loop_
_entity.id
_entity.type
_entity.pdbx_description
1 polymer ?
#
loop_
_entity_poly.entity_id
_entity_poly.type
_entity_poly.pdbx_seq_one_letter_code
_entity_poly.pdbx_strand_id
1 'polypeptide(L)' 'MKLGIDARAGVPECWLVNLLEGCVEVYLEPVGDAYKSVRPHMPDEAIAPEWAVPASGVLKLSPER' A
#
# COMPACT_ATOMS: atom_id res chain seq x y z
N MET A 1 14.78 -13.39 -2.59
CA MET A 1 13.67 -12.97 -1.70
C MET A 1 12.49 -12.52 -2.55
N LYS A 2 11.24 -12.69 -2.09
CA LYS A 2 10.02 -12.46 -2.90
C LYS A 2 9.92 -11.04 -3.47
N LEU A 3 10.24 -10.02 -2.67
CA LEU A 3 10.22 -8.61 -3.10
C LEU A 3 11.04 -8.35 -4.38
N GLY A 4 12.22 -8.98 -4.51
CA GLY A 4 13.03 -8.78 -5.71
C GLY A 4 12.52 -9.51 -6.96
N ILE A 5 11.69 -10.53 -6.79
CA ILE A 5 10.96 -11.15 -7.92
C ILE A 5 9.85 -10.21 -8.38
N ASP A 6 9.13 -9.60 -7.44
CA ASP A 6 8.04 -8.67 -7.74
C ASP A 6 8.54 -7.38 -8.39
N ALA A 7 9.64 -6.82 -7.89
CA ALA A 7 10.31 -5.69 -8.51
C ALA A 7 10.77 -5.99 -9.95
N ARG A 8 11.39 -7.16 -10.17
CA ARG A 8 11.85 -7.59 -11.50
C ARG A 8 10.70 -7.83 -12.47
N ALA A 9 9.55 -8.26 -11.96
CA ALA A 9 8.31 -8.39 -12.73
C ALA A 9 7.63 -7.04 -13.01
N GLY A 10 8.15 -5.93 -12.47
CA GLY A 10 7.61 -4.59 -12.66
C GLY A 10 6.30 -4.36 -11.89
N VAL A 11 6.07 -5.08 -10.79
CA VAL A 11 4.89 -4.86 -9.94
C VAL A 11 4.98 -3.45 -9.37
N PRO A 12 4.05 -2.54 -9.72
CA PRO A 12 4.20 -1.10 -9.43
C PRO A 12 4.11 -0.78 -7.95
N GLU A 13 3.40 -1.61 -7.19
CA GLU A 13 3.11 -1.42 -5.77
C GLU A 13 3.05 -2.77 -5.06
N CYS A 14 3.87 -2.97 -4.02
CA CYS A 14 3.92 -4.21 -3.23
C CYS A 14 3.72 -3.90 -1.74
N TRP A 15 2.77 -4.60 -1.10
CA TRP A 15 2.37 -4.36 0.27
C TRP A 15 2.85 -5.51 1.16
N LEU A 16 3.67 -5.19 2.14
CA LEU A 16 4.19 -6.14 3.12
C LEU A 16 3.67 -5.79 4.51
N VAL A 17 2.97 -6.74 5.15
CA VAL A 17 2.55 -6.59 6.54
C VAL A 17 3.72 -7.00 7.45
N ASN A 18 4.35 -6.03 8.08
CA ASN A 18 5.46 -6.26 9.01
C ASN A 18 4.90 -6.36 10.44
N LEU A 19 4.63 -7.58 10.89
CA LEU A 19 4.05 -7.83 12.22
C LEU A 19 5.02 -7.58 13.38
N LEU A 20 6.33 -7.59 13.13
CA LEU A 20 7.33 -7.32 14.17
C LEU A 20 7.36 -5.84 14.50
N GLU A 21 7.31 -4.99 13.49
CA GLU A 21 7.27 -3.52 13.63
C GLU A 21 5.83 -2.98 13.74
N GLY A 22 4.82 -3.84 13.57
CA GLY A 22 3.41 -3.48 13.69
C GLY A 22 2.92 -2.52 12.61
N CYS A 23 3.46 -2.60 11.39
CA CYS A 23 3.14 -1.66 10.31
C CYS A 23 2.91 -2.36 8.96
N VAL A 24 2.41 -1.62 7.98
CA VAL A 24 2.38 -2.02 6.58
C VAL A 24 3.44 -1.24 5.81
N GLU A 25 4.34 -1.94 5.13
CA GLU A 25 5.34 -1.35 4.25
C GLU A 25 4.85 -1.40 2.81
N VAL A 26 4.70 -0.25 2.17
CA VAL A 26 4.34 -0.12 0.76
C VAL A 26 5.59 0.19 -0.05
N TYR A 27 6.02 -0.77 -0.86
CA TYR A 27 7.18 -0.68 -1.73
C TYR A 27 6.77 -0.19 -3.13
N LEU A 28 7.47 0.82 -3.64
CA LEU A 28 7.14 1.57 -4.86
C LEU A 28 8.38 1.78 -5.74
N GLU A 29 8.14 2.15 -7.00
CA GLU A 29 9.20 2.41 -8.00
C GLU A 29 10.15 1.21 -8.19
N PRO A 30 9.68 0.12 -8.83
CA PRO A 30 10.53 -1.04 -9.07
C PRO A 30 11.71 -0.68 -10.00
N VAL A 31 12.93 -1.00 -9.58
CA VAL A 31 14.18 -0.81 -10.32
C VAL A 31 15.03 -2.07 -10.23
N GLY A 32 15.14 -2.80 -11.34
CA GLY A 32 15.88 -4.07 -11.36
C GLY A 32 15.21 -5.11 -10.48
N ASP A 33 15.82 -5.46 -9.35
CA ASP A 33 15.30 -6.44 -8.39
C ASP A 33 15.07 -5.84 -6.99
N ALA A 34 14.88 -4.52 -6.94
CA ALA A 34 14.56 -3.79 -5.73
C ALA A 34 13.49 -2.72 -6.01
N TYR A 35 12.96 -2.16 -4.94
CA TYR A 35 12.11 -0.98 -4.97
C TYR A 35 12.92 0.23 -4.50
N LYS A 36 12.75 1.36 -5.18
CA LYS A 36 13.50 2.58 -4.87
C LYS A 36 12.93 3.32 -3.66
N SER A 37 11.66 3.11 -3.32
CA SER A 37 11.02 3.72 -2.15
C SER A 37 10.17 2.72 -1.38
N VAL A 38 10.08 2.96 -0.06
CA VAL A 38 9.21 2.25 0.87
C VAL A 38 8.52 3.27 1.77
N ARG A 39 7.22 3.09 2.00
CA ARG A 39 6.42 3.92 2.91
C ARG A 39 5.83 3.03 4.00
N PRO A 40 6.23 3.18 5.28
CA PRO A 40 5.58 2.50 6.38
C PRO A 40 4.29 3.22 6.77
N HIS A 41 3.26 2.45 7.08
CA HIS A 41 1.96 2.93 7.54
C HIS A 41 1.58 2.26 8.85
N MET A 42 1.11 3.06 9.81
CA MET A 42 0.71 2.60 11.13
C MET A 42 -0.71 2.01 11.11
N PRO A 43 -1.10 1.18 12.11
CA PRO A 43 -2.39 0.50 12.13
C PRO A 43 -3.64 1.39 12.11
N ASP A 44 -3.51 2.65 12.50
CA ASP A 44 -4.59 3.64 12.55
C ASP A 44 -4.73 4.46 11.25
N GLU A 45 -3.86 4.25 10.28
CA GLU A 45 -3.92 4.94 8.98
C GLU A 45 -4.86 4.24 8.00
N ALA A 46 -5.84 4.99 7.49
CA ALA A 46 -6.65 4.54 6.36
C ALA A 46 -5.86 4.73 5.06
N ILE A 47 -5.34 3.63 4.51
CA ILE A 47 -4.55 3.61 3.27
C ILE A 47 -5.27 2.86 2.16
N ALA A 48 -4.97 3.24 0.93
CA ALA A 48 -5.47 2.60 -0.28
C ALA A 48 -4.38 2.63 -1.37
N PRO A 49 -4.42 1.73 -2.36
CA PRO A 49 -3.51 1.78 -3.51
C PRO A 49 -3.57 3.12 -4.23
N GLU A 50 -2.46 3.55 -4.84
CA GLU A 50 -2.41 4.88 -5.50
C GLU A 50 -3.40 5.00 -6.68
N TRP A 51 -3.78 3.89 -7.30
CA TRP A 51 -4.78 3.85 -8.38
C TRP A 51 -6.23 3.86 -7.87
N ALA A 52 -6.47 3.65 -6.57
CA ALA A 52 -7.80 3.61 -6.01
C ALA A 52 -8.41 5.02 -5.96
N VAL A 53 -9.64 5.16 -6.46
CA VAL A 53 -10.40 6.41 -6.30
C VAL A 53 -10.75 6.57 -4.81
N PRO A 54 -10.50 7.73 -4.17
CA PRO A 54 -10.78 7.90 -2.75
C PRO A 54 -12.27 7.63 -2.46
N ALA A 55 -12.53 6.78 -1.47
CA ALA A 55 -13.87 6.36 -1.06
C ALA A 55 -14.75 7.52 -0.52
N SER A 56 -14.22 8.74 -0.43
CA SER A 56 -14.91 9.96 0.05
C SER A 56 -16.18 10.33 -0.73
N GLY A 57 -16.53 9.64 -1.82
CA GLY A 57 -17.80 9.80 -2.52
C GLY A 57 -18.94 8.86 -2.07
N VAL A 58 -18.68 7.80 -1.29
CA VAL A 58 -19.64 6.68 -1.12
C VAL A 58 -20.33 6.62 0.25
N LEU A 59 -19.89 7.39 1.25
CA LEU A 59 -20.52 7.38 2.58
C LEU A 59 -21.04 8.77 2.99
N LYS A 60 -22.03 9.29 2.25
CA LYS A 60 -23.11 10.08 2.89
C LYS A 60 -24.30 9.15 3.11
N LEU A 61 -24.17 8.23 4.06
CA LEU A 61 -25.35 7.69 4.72
C LEU A 61 -25.86 8.81 5.63
N SER A 62 -26.81 9.60 5.12
CA SER A 62 -27.66 10.43 5.94
C SER A 62 -28.25 9.55 7.05
N PRO A 63 -28.19 9.96 8.34
CA PRO A 63 -28.94 9.25 9.35
C PRO A 63 -30.43 9.46 9.04
N GLU A 64 -31.10 8.39 8.64
CA GLU A 64 -32.54 8.39 8.55
C GLU A 64 -33.13 8.63 9.95
N ARG A 65 -34.17 9.45 9.92
CA ARG A 65 -34.84 10.21 10.98
C ARG A 65 -35.48 9.36 12.08
#